data_AF-A0A9D6V1F8-F1
#
_entry.id   AF-A0A9D6V1F8-F1
#
_cell.length_a   1.000
_cell.length_b   1.000
_cell.length_c   1.000
_cell.angle_alpha   90.00
_cell.angle_beta   90.00
_cell.angle_gamma   90.00
#
_symmetry.space_group_name_H-M   'P 1'
#
loop_
_entity.id
_entity.type
_entity.pdbx_description
1 polymer ?
#
loop_
_entity_poly.entity_id
_entity_poly.type
_entity_poly.pdbx_seq_one_letter_code
_entity_poly.pdbx_strand_id
1 'polypeptide(L)'
;SQYQKFLKRYGFPELLTIEGTPEVIRTVKRDIDDLGTLGLTTISDVGKRVEVQFDECLMCLECVNACPEKALTVMEGTDQPTIILDQSLCNGVACRRCERACPEKCFGLESFFIE
;
A
#
# COMPACT_ATOMS: atom_id res chain seq x y z
N SER A 1 -14.73 -19.25 23.34
CA SER A 1 -14.18 -18.79 22.04
C SER A 1 -13.25 -19.85 21.45
N GLN A 2 -12.84 -19.71 20.18
CA GLN A 2 -11.83 -20.60 19.57
C GLN A 2 -10.50 -20.59 20.35
N TYR A 3 -10.13 -19.43 20.90
CA TYR A 3 -8.95 -19.27 21.76
C TYR A 3 -8.98 -20.14 23.01
N GLN A 4 -10.09 -20.21 23.74
CA GLN A 4 -10.22 -21.09 24.91
C GLN A 4 -10.02 -22.58 24.55
N LYS A 5 -10.47 -23.02 23.37
CA LYS A 5 -10.23 -24.39 22.88
C LYS A 5 -8.74 -24.65 22.64
N PHE A 6 -8.01 -23.67 22.10
CA PHE A 6 -6.56 -23.76 21.91
C PHE A 6 -5.80 -23.77 23.23
N LEU A 7 -6.15 -22.91 24.19
CA LEU A 7 -5.52 -22.88 25.52
C LEU A 7 -5.63 -24.25 26.20
N LYS A 8 -6.84 -24.83 26.20
CA LYS A 8 -7.07 -26.18 26.73
C LYS A 8 -6.27 -27.25 25.98
N ARG A 9 -6.21 -27.18 24.65
CA ARG A 9 -5.46 -28.15 23.82
C ARG A 9 -3.96 -28.12 24.11
N TYR A 10 -3.40 -26.95 24.37
CA TYR A 10 -1.96 -26.76 24.61
C TYR A 10 -1.60 -26.73 26.10
N GLY A 11 -2.54 -26.99 27.00
CA GLY A 11 -2.30 -27.04 28.45
C GLY A 11 -2.02 -25.66 29.09
N PHE A 12 -2.47 -24.58 28.45
CA PHE A 12 -2.37 -23.23 29.01
C PHE A 12 -3.56 -22.91 29.92
N PRO A 13 -3.40 -22.00 30.90
CA PRO A 13 -4.50 -21.51 31.72
C PRO A 13 -5.64 -20.93 30.90
N GLU A 14 -6.87 -21.07 31.40
CA GLU A 14 -8.05 -20.44 30.81
C GLU A 14 -7.98 -18.91 30.96
N LEU A 15 -8.52 -18.17 29.98
CA LEU A 15 -8.67 -16.72 30.15
C LEU A 15 -9.70 -16.42 31.23
N LEU A 16 -9.36 -15.48 32.10
CA LEU A 16 -10.27 -14.97 33.12
C LEU A 16 -11.51 -14.36 32.45
N THR A 17 -12.68 -14.72 32.94
CA THR A 17 -13.94 -14.03 32.64
C THR A 17 -14.01 -12.79 33.52
N ILE A 18 -13.71 -11.63 32.95
CA ILE A 18 -13.87 -10.34 33.63
C ILE A 18 -15.36 -10.03 33.66
N GLU A 19 -15.91 -9.90 34.87
CA GLU A 19 -17.29 -9.47 35.10
C GLU A 19 -17.32 -7.97 35.42
N GLY A 20 -18.39 -7.30 34.98
CA GLY A 20 -18.63 -5.87 35.27
C GLY A 20 -18.42 -4.95 34.07
N THR A 21 -18.74 -3.68 34.27
CA THR A 21 -18.51 -2.62 33.27
C THR A 21 -17.07 -2.13 33.36
N PRO A 22 -16.29 -2.13 32.27
CA PRO A 22 -14.91 -1.65 32.32
C PRO A 22 -14.86 -0.16 32.63
N GLU A 23 -13.94 0.24 33.51
CA GLU A 23 -13.57 1.65 33.67
C GLU A 23 -12.56 2.01 32.59
N VAL A 24 -12.91 2.98 31.74
CA VAL A 24 -12.02 3.45 30.67
C VAL A 24 -11.25 4.67 31.17
N ILE A 25 -10.00 4.47 31.56
CA ILE A 25 -9.09 5.55 31.94
C ILE A 25 -8.37 6.04 30.68
N ARG A 26 -8.79 7.18 30.14
CA ARG A 26 -8.11 7.81 28.99
C ARG A 26 -6.94 8.65 29.48
N THR A 27 -5.74 8.06 29.49
CA THR A 27 -4.52 8.73 29.95
C THR A 27 -4.02 9.79 28.97
N VAL A 28 -4.30 9.62 27.67
CA VAL A 28 -3.80 10.50 26.60
C VAL A 28 -4.88 10.84 25.59
N LYS A 29 -4.76 12.01 24.95
CA LYS A 29 -5.73 12.45 23.93
C LYS A 29 -5.56 11.70 22.61
N ARG A 30 -4.35 11.25 22.30
CA ARG A 30 -3.96 10.57 21.06
C ARG A 30 -2.84 9.56 21.31
N ASP A 31 -2.55 8.71 20.34
CA ASP A 31 -1.57 7.61 20.46
C ASP A 31 -0.17 8.08 20.89
N ILE A 32 0.28 9.25 20.41
CA ILE A 32 1.53 9.89 20.82
C ILE A 32 1.20 11.31 21.30
N ASP A 33 1.02 11.52 22.59
CA ASP A 33 0.62 12.84 23.13
C ASP A 33 1.78 13.84 23.14
N ASP A 34 2.98 13.39 23.51
CA ASP A 34 4.23 14.16 23.52
C ASP A 34 5.07 13.84 22.28
N LEU A 35 5.36 14.85 21.46
CA LEU A 35 6.15 14.72 20.24
C LEU A 35 7.63 15.07 20.44
N GLY A 36 8.04 15.41 21.66
CA GLY A 36 9.38 15.94 21.95
C GLY A 36 9.65 17.31 21.32
N THR A 37 10.89 17.78 21.43
CA THR A 37 11.28 19.14 20.99
C THR A 37 11.31 19.32 19.47
N LEU A 38 11.53 18.24 18.72
CA LEU A 38 11.59 18.27 17.25
C LEU A 38 10.23 18.05 16.59
N GLY A 39 9.22 17.61 17.34
CA GLY A 39 7.89 17.35 16.82
C GLY A 39 7.85 16.16 15.84
N LEU A 40 6.82 16.15 14.99
CA LEU A 40 6.67 15.22 13.88
C LEU A 40 6.66 15.99 12.57
N THR A 41 7.40 15.47 11.58
CA THR A 41 7.32 15.94 10.19
C THR A 41 6.95 14.76 9.32
N THR A 42 5.92 14.93 8.50
CA THR A 42 5.56 13.92 7.49
C THR A 42 6.49 14.05 6.30
N ILE A 43 7.18 12.97 5.96
CA ILE A 43 7.96 12.89 4.72
C ILE A 43 6.99 12.39 3.64
N SER A 44 6.64 13.25 2.69
CA SER A 44 5.71 12.94 1.61
C SER A 44 6.34 12.12 0.48
N ASP A 45 7.63 12.30 0.23
CA ASP A 45 8.31 11.80 -0.97
C ASP A 45 9.40 10.78 -0.60
N VAL A 46 8.96 9.65 -0.04
CA VAL A 46 9.88 8.55 0.35
C VAL A 46 10.20 7.64 -0.84
N GLY A 47 9.31 7.58 -1.84
CA GLY A 47 9.44 6.69 -3.00
C GLY A 47 10.10 7.35 -4.20
N LYS A 48 10.74 6.52 -5.03
CA LYS A 48 11.23 6.93 -6.35
C LYS A 48 10.05 6.98 -7.33
N ARG A 49 10.02 8.01 -8.17
CA ARG A 49 9.19 8.02 -9.39
C ARG A 49 10.02 7.50 -10.54
N VAL A 50 9.54 6.43 -11.19
CA VAL A 50 10.24 5.78 -12.30
C VAL A 50 9.42 5.92 -13.56
N GLU A 51 10.06 6.37 -14.63
CA GLU A 51 9.45 6.58 -15.94
C GLU A 51 9.88 5.46 -16.88
N VAL A 52 8.92 4.87 -17.58
CA VAL A 52 9.15 3.77 -18.52
C VAL A 52 8.38 4.02 -19.81
N GLN A 53 9.06 3.85 -20.94
CA GLN A 53 8.46 3.91 -22.27
C GLN A 53 7.97 2.53 -22.71
N PHE A 54 6.79 2.50 -23.33
CA PHE A 54 6.18 1.28 -23.85
C PHE A 54 5.80 1.46 -25.32
N ASP A 55 6.55 0.81 -26.22
CA ASP A 55 6.44 1.00 -27.68
C ASP A 55 5.04 0.68 -28.25
N GLU A 56 4.36 -0.36 -27.74
CA GLU A 56 3.04 -0.80 -28.21
C GLU A 56 1.87 -0.21 -27.41
N CYS A 57 2.13 0.75 -26.52
CA CYS A 57 1.10 1.32 -25.66
C CYS A 57 0.23 2.33 -26.41
N LEU A 58 -1.08 2.09 -26.45
CA LEU A 58 -2.06 2.98 -27.08
C LEU A 58 -2.54 4.13 -26.19
N MET A 59 -1.92 4.34 -25.02
CA MET A 59 -2.31 5.39 -24.06
C MET A 59 -3.78 5.32 -23.61
N CYS A 60 -4.36 4.11 -23.54
CA CYS A 60 -5.78 3.89 -23.21
C CYS A 60 -6.14 4.10 -21.73
N LEU A 61 -5.14 4.32 -20.87
CA LEU A 61 -5.27 4.58 -19.42
C LEU A 61 -5.84 3.43 -18.56
N GLU A 62 -6.09 2.24 -19.13
CA GLU A 62 -6.62 1.10 -18.37
C GLU A 62 -5.73 0.69 -17.18
N CYS A 63 -4.40 0.73 -17.34
CA CYS A 63 -3.47 0.43 -16.25
C CYS A 63 -3.55 1.45 -15.11
N VAL A 64 -3.80 2.73 -15.42
CA VAL A 64 -3.97 3.83 -14.46
C VAL A 64 -5.28 3.63 -13.70
N ASN A 65 -6.37 3.42 -14.42
CA ASN A 65 -7.72 3.24 -13.86
C ASN A 65 -7.82 1.97 -12.99
N ALA A 66 -7.11 0.91 -13.34
CA ALA A 66 -7.11 -0.34 -12.59
C ALA A 66 -6.29 -0.30 -11.29
N CYS A 67 -5.44 0.73 -11.10
CA CYS A 67 -4.57 0.84 -9.94
C CYS A 67 -5.33 1.41 -8.73
N PRO A 68 -5.63 0.61 -7.68
CA PRO A 68 -6.41 1.08 -6.53
C PRO A 68 -5.70 2.17 -5.72
N GLU A 69 -4.37 2.16 -5.72
CA GLU A 69 -3.53 3.12 -4.98
C GLU A 69 -3.21 4.38 -5.78
N LYS A 70 -3.67 4.47 -7.05
CA LYS A 70 -3.36 5.58 -7.96
C LYS A 70 -1.84 5.82 -8.13
N ALA A 71 -1.07 4.73 -8.12
CA ALA A 71 0.39 4.79 -8.23
C ALA A 71 0.93 5.08 -9.64
N LEU A 72 0.06 5.08 -10.67
CA LEU A 72 0.46 5.25 -12.07
C LEU A 72 -0.08 6.57 -12.63
N THR A 73 0.76 7.29 -13.35
CA THR A 73 0.37 8.44 -14.17
C THR A 73 0.99 8.33 -15.55
N VAL A 74 0.51 9.12 -16.51
CA VAL A 74 1.02 9.09 -17.88
C VAL A 74 1.57 10.45 -18.23
N MET A 75 2.73 10.48 -18.90
CA MET A 75 3.38 11.72 -19.27
C MET A 75 2.82 12.23 -20.60
N GLU A 76 2.20 13.40 -20.57
CA GLU A 76 1.69 14.08 -21.77
C GLU A 76 2.84 14.73 -22.56
N GLY A 77 2.66 14.88 -23.88
CA GLY A 77 3.61 15.60 -24.74
C GLY A 77 4.92 14.85 -25.04
N THR A 78 4.95 13.54 -24.82
CA THR A 78 6.09 12.67 -25.19
C THR A 78 5.88 12.07 -26.58
N ASP A 79 6.97 11.90 -27.35
CA ASP A 79 6.93 11.23 -28.66
C ASP A 79 6.58 9.74 -28.54
N GLN A 80 6.88 9.14 -27.38
CA GLN A 80 6.60 7.74 -27.06
C GLN A 80 5.76 7.62 -25.79
N PRO A 81 4.78 6.71 -25.75
CA PRO A 81 3.95 6.45 -24.57
C PRO A 81 4.79 6.20 -23.32
N THR A 82 4.79 7.16 -22.40
CA THR A 82 5.60 7.12 -21.19
C THR A 82 4.71 7.06 -19.97
N ILE A 83 4.89 6.03 -19.15
CA ILE A 83 4.15 5.82 -17.91
C ILE A 83 5.10 6.06 -16.73
N ILE A 84 4.60 6.75 -15.71
CA ILE A 84 5.31 7.03 -14.47
C ILE A 84 4.70 6.18 -13.36
N LEU A 85 5.53 5.47 -12.60
CA LEU A 85 5.15 4.75 -11.39
C LEU A 85 5.72 5.46 -10.17
N ASP A 86 4.85 5.84 -9.24
CA ASP A 86 5.24 6.25 -7.89
C ASP A 86 5.41 5.00 -7.01
N GLN A 87 6.64 4.63 -6.72
CA GLN A 87 6.95 3.44 -5.93
C GLN A 87 6.46 3.55 -4.47
N SER A 88 6.20 4.75 -3.95
CA SER A 88 5.66 4.92 -2.59
C SER A 88 4.20 4.48 -2.46
N LEU A 89 3.47 4.44 -3.58
CA LEU A 89 2.05 4.08 -3.62
C LEU A 89 1.82 2.66 -4.15
N CYS A 90 2.81 2.03 -4.78
CA CYS A 90 2.62 0.74 -5.45
C CYS A 90 2.52 -0.44 -4.47
N ASN A 91 1.44 -1.22 -4.52
CA ASN A 91 1.31 -2.50 -3.79
C ASN A 91 2.22 -3.64 -4.30
N GLY A 92 3.15 -3.34 -5.22
CA GLY A 92 4.19 -4.24 -5.70
C GLY A 92 3.71 -5.43 -6.54
N VAL A 93 4.63 -6.40 -6.71
CA VAL A 93 4.47 -7.57 -7.60
C VAL A 93 3.38 -8.56 -7.20
N ALA A 94 2.81 -8.44 -6.00
CA ALA A 94 1.65 -9.24 -5.58
C ALA A 94 0.34 -8.72 -6.20
N CYS A 95 0.26 -7.41 -6.49
CA CYS A 95 -0.96 -6.78 -7.01
C CYS A 95 -1.15 -7.05 -8.51
N ARG A 96 -0.22 -6.60 -9.36
CA ARG A 96 -0.21 -6.79 -10.83
C ARG A 96 -1.55 -6.50 -11.53
N ARG A 97 -2.36 -5.56 -11.02
CA ARG A 97 -3.64 -5.19 -11.65
C ARG A 97 -3.42 -4.45 -12.97
N CYS A 98 -2.43 -3.55 -13.00
CA CYS A 98 -2.03 -2.80 -14.18
C CYS A 98 -1.62 -3.70 -15.37
N GLU A 99 -0.77 -4.71 -15.13
CA GLU A 99 -0.39 -5.70 -16.15
C GLU A 99 -1.61 -6.42 -16.74
N ARG A 100 -2.51 -6.89 -15.87
CA ARG A 100 -3.70 -7.62 -16.31
C ARG A 100 -4.69 -6.73 -17.07
N ALA A 101 -4.80 -5.47 -16.67
CA ALA A 101 -5.70 -4.49 -17.27
C ALA A 101 -5.24 -4.02 -18.65
N CYS A 102 -3.95 -4.08 -18.96
CA CYS A 102 -3.44 -3.68 -20.27
C CYS A 102 -4.06 -4.58 -21.38
N PRO A 103 -4.84 -4.01 -22.32
CA PRO A 103 -5.44 -4.77 -23.41
C PRO A 103 -4.39 -5.24 -24.42
N GLU A 104 -3.42 -4.39 -24.73
CA GLU A 104 -2.32 -4.68 -25.68
C GLU A 104 -1.25 -5.62 -25.11
N LYS A 105 -1.29 -5.92 -23.81
CA LYS A 105 -0.29 -6.75 -23.12
C LYS A 105 1.16 -6.26 -23.24
N CYS A 106 1.36 -4.98 -23.56
CA CYS A 106 2.69 -4.36 -23.62
C CYS A 106 3.20 -3.90 -22.24
N PHE A 107 2.34 -3.79 -21.23
CA PHE A 107 2.70 -3.32 -19.89
C PHE A 107 3.25 -4.47 -19.02
N GLY A 108 4.49 -4.35 -18.56
CA GLY A 108 5.12 -5.20 -17.54
C GLY A 108 5.51 -4.39 -16.30
N LEU A 109 5.10 -4.82 -15.10
CA LEU A 109 5.42 -4.10 -13.86
C LEU A 109 6.91 -4.18 -13.54
N GLU A 110 7.55 -5.31 -13.85
CA GLU A 110 9.01 -5.50 -13.73
C GLU A 110 9.84 -4.41 -14.40
N SER A 111 9.37 -3.79 -15.48
CA SER A 111 10.08 -2.72 -16.19
C SER A 111 10.38 -1.50 -15.30
N PHE A 112 9.64 -1.32 -14.20
CA PHE A 112 9.83 -0.23 -13.25
C PHE A 112 10.82 -0.54 -12.11
N PHE A 113 11.37 -1.75 -12.07
CA PHE A 113 12.27 -2.24 -10.99
C PHE A 113 13.68 -2.56 -11.48
N ILE A 114 14.05 -2.10 -12.67
CA ILE A 114 15.40 -2.31 -13.23
C ILE A 114 16.33 -1.20 -12.70
N GLU A 115 17.45 -1.60 -12.13
CA GLU A 115 18.56 -0.72 -11.70
C GLU A 115 19.51 -0.40 -12.87
#